data_AF-A0A3B9UQE5-F1
#
_entry.id   AF-A0A3B9UQE5-F1
#
_cell.length_a   1.000
_cell.length_b   1.000
_cell.length_c   1.000
_cell.angle_alpha   90.00
_cell.angle_beta   90.00
_cell.angle_gamma   90.00
#
_symmetry.space_group_name_H-M   'P 1'
#
loop_
_entity.id
_entity.type
_entity.pdbx_description
1 polymer ?
#
loop_
_entity_poly.entity_id
_entity_poly.type
_entity_poly.pdbx_seq_one_letter_code
_entity_poly.pdbx_strand_id
1 'polypeptide(L)'
;GIIGENGSGKSTLCQALVGLVPHFYRGAYGGKVIIDGMEIKENNISDISLKVGIVFQNPFTQITGSKLTLYEEIAFGLENMGIKREEMVERIDYALKLLDIYKYKDRNPFDLSGGQMQRMAIASIIA
;
A
#
# COMPACT_ATOMS: atom_id res chain seq x y z
N GLY A 1 -12.65 15.04 -1.00
CA GLY A 1 -11.19 14.83 -0.99
C GLY A 1 -10.52 15.93 -0.20
N ILE A 2 -9.28 15.72 0.24
CA ILE A 2 -8.47 16.75 0.91
C ILE A 2 -7.72 17.53 -0.17
N ILE A 3 -7.95 18.84 -0.26
CA ILE A 3 -7.46 19.71 -1.34
C ILE A 3 -6.74 20.91 -0.74
N GLY A 4 -5.72 21.40 -1.44
CA GLY A 4 -4.90 22.55 -1.03
C GLY A 4 -3.69 22.71 -1.94
N GLU A 5 -3.00 23.84 -1.84
CA GLU A 5 -1.82 24.16 -2.65
C GLU A 5 -0.65 23.21 -2.41
N ASN A 6 0.30 23.13 -3.36
CA ASN A 6 1.53 22.36 -3.14
C ASN A 6 2.27 22.86 -1.90
N GLY A 7 2.75 21.94 -1.06
CA GLY A 7 3.38 22.28 0.22
C GLY A 7 2.41 22.47 1.40
N SER A 8 1.08 22.42 1.18
CA SER A 8 0.09 22.57 2.27
C SER A 8 -0.01 21.39 3.25
N GLY A 9 0.93 20.43 3.21
CA GLY A 9 0.97 19.29 4.14
C GLY A 9 0.07 18.09 3.82
N LYS A 10 -0.60 18.04 2.65
CA LYS A 10 -1.51 16.92 2.29
C LYS A 10 -0.82 15.56 2.29
N SER A 11 0.34 15.45 1.65
CA SER A 11 1.10 14.20 1.62
C SER A 11 1.63 13.84 3.00
N THR A 12 2.04 14.84 3.79
CA THR A 12 2.45 14.66 5.20
C THR A 12 1.30 14.14 6.06
N LEU A 13 0.07 14.62 5.83
CA LEU A 13 -1.12 14.10 6.49
C LEU A 13 -1.32 12.63 6.14
N CYS A 14 -1.29 12.24 4.86
CA CYS A 14 -1.40 10.83 4.47
C CYS A 14 -0.30 9.97 5.11
N GLN A 15 0.95 10.46 5.13
CA GLN A 15 2.08 9.79 5.79
C GLN A 15 1.90 9.66 7.31
N ALA A 16 1.26 10.63 7.96
CA ALA A 16 0.93 10.54 9.38
C ALA A 16 -0.18 9.51 9.65
N LEU A 17 -1.17 9.38 8.76
CA LEU A 17 -2.23 8.38 8.90
C LEU A 17 -1.69 6.94 8.84
N VAL A 18 -0.71 6.68 7.98
CA VAL A 18 -0.07 5.35 7.86
C VAL A 18 1.16 5.16 8.75
N GLY A 19 1.43 6.09 9.66
CA GLY A 19 2.53 5.98 10.62
C GLY A 19 3.93 6.24 10.07
N LEU A 20 4.10 6.58 8.78
CA LEU A 20 5.41 6.98 8.23
C LEU A 20 5.97 8.23 8.92
N VAL A 21 5.09 9.15 9.32
CA VAL A 21 5.40 10.16 10.33
C VAL A 21 4.67 9.73 11.62
N PRO A 22 5.33 9.65 12.79
CA PRO A 22 6.72 10.01 13.06
C PRO A 22 7.72 8.85 12.94
N HIS A 23 7.26 7.62 12.64
CA HIS A 23 8.09 6.43 12.87
C HIS A 23 9.22 6.23 11.86
N PHE A 24 9.05 6.67 10.62
CA PHE A 24 10.05 6.49 9.55
C PHE A 24 10.78 7.79 9.20
N TYR A 25 10.03 8.87 8.95
CA TYR A 25 10.60 10.17 8.65
C TYR A 25 10.91 10.94 9.94
N ARG A 26 12.02 11.67 9.95
CA ARG A 26 12.34 12.61 11.02
C ARG A 26 11.32 13.75 11.00
N GLY A 27 10.33 13.69 11.88
CA GLY A 27 9.26 14.67 12.01
C GLY A 27 8.36 14.34 13.18
N ALA A 28 7.55 15.31 13.59
CA ALA A 28 6.54 15.14 14.61
C ALA A 28 5.30 15.96 14.24
N TYR A 29 4.15 15.53 14.73
CA TYR A 29 2.91 16.29 14.69
C TYR A 29 2.41 16.51 16.12
N GLY A 30 1.69 17.61 16.32
CA GLY A 30 0.93 17.84 17.55
C GLY A 30 -0.42 17.10 17.51
N GLY A 31 -1.03 16.92 18.68
CA GLY A 31 -2.31 16.23 18.79
C GLY A 31 -2.19 14.71 18.62
N LYS A 32 -3.28 14.07 18.18
CA LYS A 32 -3.41 12.61 18.04
C LYS A 32 -3.94 12.23 16.67
N VAL A 33 -3.44 11.12 16.13
CA VAL A 33 -3.99 10.46 14.95
C VAL A 33 -4.52 9.10 15.39
N ILE A 34 -5.80 8.86 15.15
CA ILE A 34 -6.49 7.64 15.59
C ILE A 34 -7.15 6.99 14.38
N ILE A 35 -6.83 5.73 14.11
CA ILE A 35 -7.41 4.91 13.04
C ILE A 35 -8.05 3.68 13.68
N ASP A 36 -9.37 3.49 13.49
CA ASP A 36 -10.09 2.33 14.05
C ASP A 36 -9.84 2.12 15.56
N GLY A 37 -9.83 3.23 16.32
CA GLY A 37 -9.54 3.23 17.77
C GLY A 37 -8.06 3.09 18.15
N MET A 38 -7.17 2.84 17.19
CA MET A 38 -5.71 2.73 17.39
C MET A 38 -5.04 4.10 17.26
N GLU A 39 -4.36 4.56 18.30
CA GLU A 39 -3.52 5.77 18.23
C GLU A 39 -2.19 5.45 17.54
N ILE A 40 -1.94 6.08 16.38
CA ILE A 40 -0.82 5.75 15.48
C ILE A 40 0.55 5.91 16.15
N LYS A 41 0.73 6.97 16.95
CA LYS A 41 2.01 7.26 17.60
C LYS A 41 2.41 6.20 18.64
N GLU A 42 1.43 5.56 19.26
CA GLU A 42 1.61 4.61 20.37
C GLU A 42 1.65 3.15 19.90
N ASN A 43 1.51 2.90 18.59
CA ASN A 43 1.49 1.56 18.00
C ASN A 43 2.59 1.38 16.95
N ASN A 44 2.99 0.14 16.73
CA ASN A 44 4.06 -0.19 15.78
C ASN A 44 3.53 -0.18 14.34
N ILE A 45 4.44 0.08 13.38
CA ILE A 45 4.10 0.09 11.94
C ILE A 45 3.46 -1.24 11.50
N SER A 46 3.88 -2.37 12.07
CA SER A 46 3.31 -3.70 11.77
C SER A 46 1.83 -3.82 12.11
N ASP A 47 1.37 -3.18 13.18
CA ASP A 47 -0.04 -3.22 13.59
C ASP A 47 -0.87 -2.20 12.80
N ILE A 48 -0.26 -1.03 12.53
CA ILE A 48 -0.87 0.04 11.74
C ILE A 48 -1.12 -0.41 10.30
N SER A 49 -0.16 -1.11 9.68
CA SER A 49 -0.26 -1.54 8.28
C SER A 49 -1.39 -2.55 8.03
N LEU A 50 -1.86 -3.24 9.07
CA LEU A 50 -3.04 -4.13 9.00
C LEU A 50 -4.36 -3.36 8.99
N LYS A 51 -4.35 -2.07 9.35
CA LYS A 51 -5.56 -1.22 9.47
C LYS A 51 -5.68 -0.19 8.36
N VAL A 52 -4.55 0.29 7.84
CA VAL A 52 -4.53 1.34 6.82
C VAL A 52 -3.37 1.16 5.86
N GLY A 53 -3.68 1.23 4.56
CA GLY A 53 -2.71 1.25 3.47
C GLY A 53 -2.66 2.59 2.76
N ILE A 54 -1.61 2.81 1.98
CA ILE A 54 -1.43 4.01 1.16
C ILE A 54 -1.02 3.62 -0.25
N VAL A 55 -1.67 4.25 -1.24
CA VAL A 55 -1.26 4.16 -2.64
C VAL A 55 -0.47 5.43 -2.98
N PHE A 56 0.77 5.27 -3.42
CA PHE A 56 1.65 6.39 -3.70
C PHE A 56 1.26 7.10 -4.99
N GLN A 57 1.59 8.39 -5.06
CA GLN A 57 1.35 9.20 -6.26
C GLN A 57 2.08 8.64 -7.48
N ASN A 58 3.29 8.11 -7.29
CA ASN A 58 4.07 7.45 -8.32
C ASN A 58 4.11 5.94 -8.07
N PRO A 59 3.38 5.12 -8.86
CA PRO A 59 3.30 3.68 -8.62
C PRO A 59 4.65 2.96 -8.84
N PHE A 60 5.55 3.51 -9.66
CA PHE A 60 6.91 2.96 -9.84
C PHE A 60 7.72 2.95 -8.54
N THR A 61 7.42 3.89 -7.62
CA THR A 61 8.13 3.99 -6.33
C THR A 61 7.53 3.11 -5.24
N GLN A 62 6.39 2.48 -5.49
CA GLN A 62 5.72 1.58 -4.53
C GLN A 62 6.12 0.12 -4.76
N ILE A 63 6.48 -0.25 -5.99
CA ILE A 63 6.90 -1.61 -6.35
C ILE A 63 8.24 -1.90 -5.68
N THR A 64 8.37 -3.06 -5.04
CA THR A 64 9.60 -3.51 -4.38
C THR A 64 10.67 -3.87 -5.40
N GLY A 65 10.27 -4.36 -6.57
CA GLY A 65 11.15 -4.85 -7.64
C GLY A 65 11.87 -6.15 -7.27
N SER A 66 11.40 -6.84 -6.23
CA SER A 66 12.04 -8.05 -5.71
C SER A 66 11.50 -9.34 -6.34
N LYS A 67 10.44 -9.26 -7.14
CA LYS A 67 9.76 -10.40 -7.75
C LYS A 67 9.68 -10.27 -9.27
N LEU A 68 9.48 -11.41 -9.95
CA LEU A 68 9.48 -11.47 -11.41
C LEU A 68 8.07 -11.35 -12.00
N THR A 69 7.04 -11.54 -11.17
CA THR A 69 5.64 -11.51 -11.60
C THR A 69 4.80 -10.56 -10.74
N LEU A 70 3.74 -10.02 -11.34
CA LEU A 70 2.73 -9.23 -10.64
C LEU A 70 2.14 -9.96 -9.45
N TYR A 71 1.90 -11.26 -9.63
CA TYR A 71 1.30 -12.11 -8.62
C TYR A 71 2.18 -12.22 -7.37
N GLU A 72 3.47 -12.51 -7.57
CA GLU A 72 4.45 -12.60 -6.49
C GLU A 72 4.70 -11.25 -5.81
N GLU A 73 4.68 -10.17 -6.59
CA GLU A 73 4.89 -8.82 -6.07
C GLU A 73 3.77 -8.39 -5.12
N ILE A 74 2.51 -8.76 -5.42
CA ILE A 74 1.39 -8.56 -4.49
C ILE A 74 1.48 -9.52 -3.30
N ALA A 75 1.84 -10.78 -3.54
CA ALA A 75 1.99 -11.79 -2.49
C ALA A 75 3.01 -11.37 -1.42
N PHE A 76 4.06 -10.63 -1.79
CA PHE A 76 5.07 -10.12 -0.85
C PHE A 76 4.47 -9.36 0.35
N GLY A 77 3.44 -8.53 0.11
CA GLY A 77 2.77 -7.81 1.20
C GLY A 77 2.04 -8.75 2.17
N LEU A 78 1.37 -9.76 1.63
CA LEU A 78 0.62 -10.76 2.39
C LEU A 78 1.53 -11.74 3.14
N GLU A 79 2.67 -12.09 2.55
CA GLU A 79 3.74 -12.88 3.19
C GLU A 79 4.23 -12.17 4.46
N ASN A 80 4.45 -10.85 4.40
CA ASN A 80 4.86 -10.05 5.55
C ASN A 80 3.79 -9.98 6.66
N MET A 81 2.52 -10.15 6.31
CA MET A 81 1.40 -10.23 7.26
C MET A 81 1.17 -11.64 7.81
N GLY A 82 1.90 -12.64 7.31
CA GLY A 82 1.76 -14.04 7.74
C GLY A 82 0.46 -14.70 7.27
N ILE A 83 -0.15 -14.23 6.18
CA ILE A 83 -1.37 -14.81 5.62
C ILE A 83 -1.07 -16.19 5.01
N LYS A 84 -1.97 -17.15 5.22
CA LYS A 84 -1.83 -18.51 4.68
C LYS A 84 -1.89 -18.50 3.15
N ARG A 85 -1.15 -19.41 2.51
CA ARG A 85 -1.03 -19.46 1.05
C ARG A 85 -2.37 -19.58 0.34
N GLU A 86 -3.26 -20.41 0.85
CA GLU A 86 -4.59 -20.65 0.25
C GLU A 86 -5.41 -19.35 0.23
N GLU A 87 -5.37 -18.61 1.33
CA GLU A 87 -6.04 -17.32 1.46
C GLU A 87 -5.38 -16.24 0.59
N MET A 88 -4.04 -16.21 0.52
CA MET A 88 -3.33 -15.27 -0.37
C MET A 88 -3.78 -15.44 -1.81
N VAL A 89 -3.92 -16.68 -2.28
CA VAL A 89 -4.35 -16.96 -3.65
C VAL A 89 -5.72 -16.36 -3.93
N GLU A 90 -6.68 -16.58 -3.03
CA GLU A 90 -8.04 -16.06 -3.17
C GLU A 90 -8.08 -14.52 -3.20
N ARG A 91 -7.35 -13.87 -2.30
CA ARG A 91 -7.31 -12.42 -2.18
C ARG A 91 -6.64 -11.74 -3.38
N ILE A 92 -5.50 -12.27 -3.83
CA ILE A 92 -4.78 -11.75 -5.01
C ILE A 92 -5.66 -11.91 -6.26
N ASP A 93 -6.25 -13.09 -6.46
CA ASP A 93 -7.14 -13.35 -7.58
C ASP A 93 -8.33 -12.39 -7.60
N TYR A 94 -8.94 -12.15 -6.44
CA TYR A 94 -10.03 -11.19 -6.28
C TYR A 94 -9.60 -9.77 -6.66
N ALA A 95 -8.51 -9.26 -6.08
CA ALA A 95 -8.03 -7.90 -6.32
C ALA A 95 -7.66 -7.66 -7.79
N LEU A 96 -6.94 -8.62 -8.41
CA LEU A 96 -6.54 -8.54 -9.81
C LEU A 96 -7.73 -8.59 -10.77
N LYS A 97 -8.78 -9.38 -10.46
CA LYS A 97 -10.03 -9.44 -11.26
C LYS A 97 -10.84 -8.16 -11.11
N LEU A 98 -11.01 -7.68 -9.87
CA LEU A 98 -11.72 -6.43 -9.57
C LEU A 98 -11.15 -5.24 -10.36
N LEU A 99 -9.82 -5.22 -10.55
CA LEU A 99 -9.13 -4.12 -11.22
C LEU A 99 -8.85 -4.37 -12.71
N ASP A 100 -9.39 -5.45 -13.29
CA ASP A 100 -9.21 -5.84 -14.71
C ASP A 100 -7.73 -5.97 -15.14
N ILE A 101 -6.90 -6.53 -14.27
CA ILE A 101 -5.47 -6.78 -14.54
C ILE A 101 -5.05 -8.24 -14.34
N TYR A 102 -6.00 -9.14 -14.06
CA TYR A 102 -5.74 -10.58 -13.89
C TYR A 102 -4.96 -11.23 -15.03
N LYS A 103 -5.24 -10.83 -16.28
CA LYS A 103 -4.52 -11.32 -17.47
C LYS A 103 -3.03 -10.98 -17.51
N TYR A 104 -2.56 -10.11 -16.63
CA TYR A 104 -1.16 -9.71 -16.50
C TYR A 104 -0.46 -10.33 -15.29
N LYS A 105 -1.10 -11.24 -14.57
CA LYS A 105 -0.60 -11.81 -13.31
C LYS A 105 0.83 -12.36 -13.39
N ASP A 106 1.18 -12.97 -14.53
CA ASP A 106 2.48 -13.61 -14.76
C ASP A 106 3.48 -12.67 -15.44
N ARG A 107 3.13 -11.39 -15.68
CA ARG A 107 4.04 -10.40 -16.26
C ARG A 107 4.93 -9.76 -15.21
N ASN A 108 6.10 -9.32 -15.65
CA ASN A 108 6.95 -8.47 -14.84
C ASN A 108 6.23 -7.12 -14.55
N PRO A 109 6.19 -6.65 -13.29
CA PRO A 109 5.59 -5.36 -12.94
C PRO A 109 6.11 -4.18 -13.77
N PHE A 110 7.39 -4.20 -14.16
CA PHE A 110 8.01 -3.12 -14.94
C PHE A 110 7.62 -3.13 -16.42
N ASP A 111 7.00 -4.20 -16.93
CA ASP A 111 6.47 -4.27 -18.30
C ASP A 111 5.04 -3.69 -18.42
N LEU A 112 4.45 -3.28 -17.31
CA LEU A 112 3.12 -2.69 -17.29
C LEU A 112 3.15 -1.24 -17.79
N SER A 113 2.09 -0.85 -18.50
CA SER A 113 1.80 0.57 -18.72
C SER A 113 1.55 1.29 -17.39
N GLY A 114 1.73 2.61 -17.35
CA GLY A 114 1.53 3.40 -16.12
C GLY A 114 0.14 3.22 -15.49
N GLY A 115 -0.92 3.12 -16.30
CA GLY A 115 -2.28 2.89 -15.80
C GLY A 115 -2.49 1.48 -15.23
N GLN A 116 -1.87 0.46 -15.83
CA GLN A 116 -1.86 -0.90 -15.28
C GLN A 116 -1.06 -0.97 -13.99
N MET A 117 0.07 -0.26 -13.94
CA MET A 117 0.90 -0.17 -12.74
C MET A 117 0.15 0.51 -11.58
N GLN A 118 -0.63 1.55 -11.86
CA GLN A 118 -1.48 2.19 -10.85
C GLN A 118 -2.56 1.24 -10.34
N ARG A 119 -3.19 0.44 -11.21
CA ARG A 119 -4.13 -0.61 -10.81
C ARG A 119 -3.45 -1.67 -9.95
N MET A 120 -2.25 -2.10 -10.32
CA MET A 120 -1.46 -3.04 -9.51
C MET A 120 -1.17 -2.47 -8.11
N ALA A 121 -0.76 -1.20 -8.01
CA ALA A 121 -0.49 -0.53 -6.74
C ALA A 121 -1.75 -0.43 -5.85
N ILE A 122 -2.95 -0.37 -6.44
CA ILE A 122 -4.22 -0.45 -5.71
C ILE A 122 -4.51 -1.90 -5.32
N ALA A 123 -4.26 -2.86 -6.21
CA ALA A 123 -4.47 -4.28 -5.97
C ALA A 123 -3.69 -4.77 -4.74
N SER A 124 -2.44 -4.29 -4.57
CA SER A 124 -1.60 -4.62 -3.42
C SER A 124 -2.11 -4.09 -2.07
N ILE A 125 -3.06 -3.16 -2.07
CA ILE A 125 -3.71 -2.65 -0.85
C ILE A 125 -5.07 -3.32 -0.61
N ILE A 126 -5.72 -3.84 -1.67
CA ILE A 126 -7.02 -4.52 -1.57
C ILE A 126 -6.88 -5.99 -1.16
N ALA A 127 -5.83 -6.68 -1.66
CA ALA A 127 -5.54 -8.06 -1.30
C ALA A 127 -5.13 -8.13 0.18
#